data_AF-A0AAX3NP12-F1
#
_entry.id   AF-A0AAX3NP12-F1
#
_cell.length_a   1.000
_cell.length_b   1.000
_cell.length_c   1.000
_cell.angle_alpha   90.00
_cell.angle_beta   90.00
_cell.angle_gamma   90.00
#
_symmetry.space_group_name_H-M   'P 1'
#
loop_
_entity.id
_entity.type
_entity.pdbx_description
1 polymer ?
#
loop_
_entity_poly.entity_id
_entity_poly.type
_entity_poly.pdbx_seq_one_letter_code
_entity_poly.pdbx_strand_id
1 'polypeptide(L)'
;MSYSYSLLDNEAHANAGGNNSLFEDFAVTLVDSDGDTANNTLSVQIVDDVPTAVNDVNLATASENNLVLNGNVISNDAQGADGAVVTAANLTGTYGSLVLNANGTYTYTLAPLDPQFVALPGGSTGSEVFTYTLTDADGDVSTATLTLAIKNDDDGVTITNLTPKGEGGDAIVYEDDLLANRGLNESAGSDTSKDSTTVTGSLNISAPDGVQTLSVGGISLVSGGESTAEHRDSVGQHPDHHRLRCGDRVGELQLQLAGQRSARQCRRQQQPV
;
A
#
# COMPACT_ATOMS: atom_id res chain seq x y z
N MET A 1 -17.38 -63.28 21.17
CA MET A 1 -17.01 -62.98 19.78
C MET A 1 -16.41 -61.59 19.75
N SER A 2 -15.32 -61.36 19.04
CA SER A 2 -14.75 -60.04 18.77
C SER A 2 -14.60 -59.86 17.26
N TYR A 3 -14.74 -58.65 16.76
CA TYR A 3 -14.49 -58.31 15.36
C TYR A 3 -13.40 -57.24 15.27
N SER A 4 -12.79 -57.13 14.09
CA SER A 4 -11.87 -56.04 13.71
C SER A 4 -12.24 -55.57 12.31
N TYR A 5 -12.21 -54.27 12.09
CA TYR A 5 -12.40 -53.64 10.79
C TYR A 5 -11.16 -52.81 10.46
N SER A 6 -10.78 -52.73 9.19
CA SER A 6 -9.69 -51.90 8.72
C SER A 6 -10.10 -51.25 7.41
N LEU A 7 -10.21 -49.91 7.43
CA LEU A 7 -10.36 -49.13 6.22
C LEU A 7 -8.99 -49.10 5.51
N LEU A 8 -8.95 -49.53 4.26
CA LEU A 8 -7.69 -49.70 3.51
C LEU A 8 -7.41 -48.55 2.54
N ASP A 9 -8.43 -47.76 2.19
CA ASP A 9 -8.34 -46.63 1.27
C ASP A 9 -9.36 -45.55 1.63
N ASN A 10 -9.25 -44.36 1.03
CA ASN A 10 -10.29 -43.32 1.16
C ASN A 10 -11.56 -43.75 0.42
N GLU A 11 -12.72 -43.37 0.96
CA GLU A 11 -14.01 -43.65 0.32
C GLU A 11 -14.60 -42.39 -0.32
N ALA A 12 -15.34 -42.57 -1.41
CA ALA A 12 -15.98 -41.46 -2.11
C ALA A 12 -17.25 -41.02 -1.37
N HIS A 13 -17.17 -39.89 -0.70
CA HIS A 13 -18.27 -39.26 0.00
C HIS A 13 -19.17 -38.42 -0.93
N ALA A 14 -20.25 -37.88 -0.37
CA ALA A 14 -21.17 -37.04 -1.15
C ALA A 14 -20.54 -35.66 -1.38
N ASN A 15 -20.42 -35.28 -2.65
CA ASN A 15 -19.73 -34.04 -3.04
C ASN A 15 -20.17 -32.80 -2.23
N ALA A 16 -19.18 -32.04 -1.75
CA ALA A 16 -19.38 -30.81 -0.98
C ALA A 16 -20.30 -30.98 0.24
N GLY A 17 -20.20 -32.13 0.91
CA GLY A 17 -21.05 -32.54 2.04
C GLY A 17 -20.54 -32.08 3.41
N GLY A 18 -19.33 -31.53 3.49
CA GLY A 18 -18.58 -31.39 4.74
C GLY A 18 -18.36 -32.76 5.39
N ASN A 19 -18.02 -32.78 6.69
CA ASN A 19 -17.94 -34.03 7.46
C ASN A 19 -19.27 -34.78 7.45
N ASN A 20 -19.39 -35.74 6.53
CA ASN A 20 -20.55 -36.58 6.33
C ASN A 20 -20.21 -38.04 6.64
N SER A 21 -21.12 -38.97 6.35
CA SER A 21 -20.91 -40.38 6.70
C SER A 21 -21.42 -41.33 5.64
N LEU A 22 -20.63 -42.36 5.40
CA LEU A 22 -20.99 -43.57 4.68
C LEU A 22 -21.12 -44.72 5.67
N PHE A 23 -21.95 -45.70 5.32
CA PHE A 23 -22.17 -46.87 6.17
C PHE A 23 -21.93 -48.14 5.37
N GLU A 24 -21.15 -49.06 5.95
CA GLU A 24 -21.02 -50.43 5.47
C GLU A 24 -21.74 -51.37 6.42
N ASP A 25 -22.77 -52.04 5.90
CA ASP A 25 -23.67 -52.88 6.68
C ASP A 25 -23.44 -54.37 6.38
N PHE A 26 -23.10 -55.13 7.42
CA PHE A 26 -22.90 -56.58 7.36
C PHE A 26 -24.05 -57.30 8.07
N ALA A 27 -24.80 -58.12 7.33
CA ALA A 27 -25.87 -58.93 7.91
C ALA A 27 -25.29 -59.99 8.86
N VAL A 28 -25.81 -60.04 10.09
CA VAL A 28 -25.48 -61.01 11.12
C VAL A 28 -26.67 -61.93 11.29
N THR A 29 -26.50 -63.20 10.94
CA THR A 29 -27.53 -64.24 11.06
C THR A 29 -27.08 -65.31 12.05
N LEU A 30 -27.91 -65.63 13.02
CA LEU A 30 -27.71 -66.74 13.95
C LEU A 30 -28.81 -67.78 13.73
N VAL A 31 -28.44 -69.06 13.65
CA VAL A 31 -29.38 -70.20 13.58
C VAL A 31 -29.04 -71.16 14.72
N ASP A 32 -30.00 -71.49 15.59
CA ASP A 32 -29.84 -72.51 16.63
C ASP A 32 -30.02 -73.92 16.04
N SER A 33 -29.55 -74.92 16.77
CA SER A 33 -29.56 -76.35 16.45
C SER A 33 -30.94 -76.95 16.15
N ASP A 34 -32.02 -76.32 16.61
CA ASP A 34 -33.41 -76.70 16.30
C ASP A 34 -34.05 -75.86 15.18
N GLY A 35 -33.31 -74.91 14.61
CA GLY A 35 -33.70 -74.12 13.44
C GLY A 35 -34.20 -72.70 13.74
N ASP A 36 -34.23 -72.26 15.00
CA ASP A 36 -34.60 -70.88 15.34
C ASP A 36 -33.59 -69.88 14.79
N THR A 37 -34.07 -68.74 14.26
CA THR A 37 -33.22 -67.72 13.63
C THR A 37 -33.32 -66.34 14.28
N ALA A 38 -32.19 -65.65 14.42
CA ALA A 38 -32.14 -64.22 14.74
C ALA A 38 -31.28 -63.47 13.71
N ASN A 39 -31.69 -62.25 13.36
CA ASN A 39 -30.99 -61.41 12.40
C ASN A 39 -30.70 -60.04 13.02
N ASN A 40 -29.53 -59.48 12.72
CA ASN A 40 -29.17 -58.10 13.03
C ASN A 40 -28.15 -57.58 12.00
N THR A 41 -27.73 -56.33 12.12
CA THR A 41 -26.72 -55.72 11.24
C THR A 41 -25.54 -55.24 12.08
N LEU A 42 -24.33 -55.59 11.67
CA LEU A 42 -23.10 -54.91 12.08
C LEU A 42 -22.86 -53.76 11.10
N SER A 43 -23.02 -52.52 11.56
CA SER A 43 -22.83 -51.32 10.74
C SER A 43 -21.50 -50.65 11.09
N VAL A 44 -20.73 -50.29 10.07
CA VAL A 44 -19.49 -49.52 10.20
C VAL A 44 -19.72 -48.13 9.60
N GLN A 45 -19.56 -47.10 10.42
CA GLN A 45 -19.64 -45.70 9.97
C GLN A 45 -18.26 -45.23 9.54
N ILE A 46 -18.14 -44.83 8.28
CA ILE A 46 -16.96 -44.19 7.70
C ILE A 46 -17.26 -42.70 7.66
N VAL A 47 -16.47 -41.90 8.36
CA VAL A 47 -16.66 -40.45 8.48
C VAL A 47 -15.69 -39.77 7.54
N ASP A 48 -16.21 -38.78 6.83
CA ASP A 48 -15.44 -38.00 5.85
C ASP A 48 -14.33 -37.15 6.50
N ASP A 49 -13.23 -36.99 5.78
CA ASP A 49 -12.04 -36.24 6.21
C ASP A 49 -11.80 -35.04 5.28
N VAL A 50 -12.31 -33.88 5.72
CA VAL A 50 -12.32 -32.63 4.94
C VAL A 50 -11.02 -31.84 5.05
N PRO A 51 -10.69 -30.98 4.07
CA PRO A 51 -9.50 -30.14 4.14
C PRO A 51 -9.59 -29.11 5.27
N THR A 52 -8.42 -28.80 5.86
CA THR A 52 -8.26 -27.74 6.86
C THR A 52 -7.14 -26.79 6.42
N ALA A 53 -7.52 -25.60 5.96
CA ALA A 53 -6.60 -24.52 5.64
C ALA A 53 -6.25 -23.68 6.89
N VAL A 54 -5.00 -23.23 7.00
CA VAL A 54 -4.46 -22.50 8.16
C VAL A 54 -3.73 -21.25 7.66
N ASN A 55 -4.02 -20.10 8.29
CA ASN A 55 -3.44 -18.82 7.88
C ASN A 55 -1.90 -18.84 7.81
N ASP A 56 -1.38 -18.20 6.77
CA ASP A 56 0.04 -18.09 6.45
C ASP A 56 0.58 -16.68 6.65
N VAL A 57 1.89 -16.65 6.86
CA VAL A 57 2.70 -15.43 6.81
C VAL A 57 3.97 -15.69 5.99
N ASN A 58 4.46 -14.66 5.29
CA ASN A 58 5.85 -14.65 4.84
C ASN A 58 6.70 -13.92 5.88
N LEU A 59 7.79 -14.54 6.32
CA LEU A 59 8.70 -13.93 7.30
C LEU A 59 9.59 -12.84 6.68
N ALA A 60 9.72 -12.82 5.35
CA ALA A 60 10.36 -11.73 4.63
C ALA A 60 9.38 -10.58 4.39
N THR A 61 9.93 -9.37 4.30
CA THR A 61 9.19 -8.14 4.03
C THR A 61 9.48 -7.68 2.61
N ALA A 62 8.44 -7.36 1.85
CA ALA A 62 8.63 -6.72 0.55
C ALA A 62 9.01 -5.25 0.74
N SER A 63 9.95 -4.76 -0.05
CA SER A 63 10.44 -3.37 -0.03
C SER A 63 11.02 -3.01 -1.40
N GLU A 64 11.42 -1.76 -1.59
CA GLU A 64 12.14 -1.27 -2.77
C GLU A 64 13.39 -2.10 -3.08
N ASN A 65 14.02 -2.64 -2.04
CA ASN A 65 15.19 -3.50 -2.13
C ASN A 65 14.86 -5.01 -2.20
N ASN A 66 13.58 -5.38 -2.04
CA ASN A 66 13.10 -6.74 -2.10
C ASN A 66 11.70 -6.81 -2.73
N LEU A 67 11.66 -6.70 -4.06
CA LEU A 67 10.41 -6.54 -4.81
C LEU A 67 9.58 -7.82 -4.95
N VAL A 68 10.16 -9.00 -4.65
CA VAL A 68 9.51 -10.29 -4.90
C VAL A 68 9.56 -11.15 -3.65
N LEU A 69 8.40 -11.65 -3.22
CA LEU A 69 8.30 -12.68 -2.18
C LEU A 69 7.79 -13.99 -2.81
N ASN A 70 8.43 -15.09 -2.48
CA ASN A 70 7.97 -16.43 -2.86
C ASN A 70 7.65 -17.24 -1.60
N GLY A 71 6.72 -18.18 -1.72
CA GLY A 71 6.37 -19.09 -0.64
C GLY A 71 5.39 -20.16 -1.07
N ASN A 72 4.83 -20.87 -0.09
CA ASN A 72 3.78 -21.86 -0.30
C ASN A 72 2.76 -21.80 0.84
N VAL A 73 1.47 -21.72 0.51
CA VAL A 73 0.37 -21.69 1.49
C VAL A 73 -0.05 -23.06 2.01
N ILE A 74 0.37 -24.16 1.37
CA ILE A 74 -0.10 -25.51 1.74
C ILE A 74 0.74 -26.16 2.85
N SER A 75 1.83 -25.53 3.29
CA SER A 75 2.85 -26.18 4.12
C SER A 75 2.40 -26.52 5.55
N ASN A 76 1.38 -25.82 6.03
CA ASN A 76 0.74 -25.94 7.34
C ASN A 76 -0.71 -26.44 7.23
N ASP A 77 -1.17 -26.77 6.03
CA ASP A 77 -2.53 -27.20 5.75
C ASP A 77 -2.68 -28.72 5.84
N ALA A 78 -3.89 -29.18 6.15
CA ALA A 78 -4.29 -30.58 6.01
C ALA A 78 -5.20 -30.74 4.80
N GLN A 79 -4.86 -31.68 3.92
CA GLN A 79 -5.50 -31.85 2.62
C GLN A 79 -6.70 -32.80 2.62
N GLY A 80 -7.03 -33.44 3.75
CA GLY A 80 -7.98 -34.55 3.79
C GLY A 80 -7.38 -35.86 3.30
N ALA A 81 -8.19 -36.93 3.31
CA ALA A 81 -7.74 -38.29 2.96
C ALA A 81 -7.61 -38.52 1.44
N ASP A 82 -8.36 -37.78 0.62
CA ASP A 82 -8.40 -37.85 -0.84
C ASP A 82 -7.57 -36.74 -1.53
N GLY A 83 -7.16 -35.73 -0.76
CA GLY A 83 -6.19 -34.71 -1.16
C GLY A 83 -6.82 -33.46 -1.77
N ALA A 84 -6.39 -32.30 -1.29
CA ALA A 84 -6.88 -30.99 -1.72
C ALA A 84 -5.88 -30.18 -2.55
N VAL A 85 -6.40 -29.37 -3.48
CA VAL A 85 -5.62 -28.43 -4.28
C VAL A 85 -6.04 -27.00 -3.98
N VAL A 86 -5.10 -26.07 -4.15
CA VAL A 86 -5.39 -24.64 -4.05
C VAL A 86 -6.10 -24.16 -5.33
N THR A 87 -7.09 -23.29 -5.18
CA THR A 87 -7.64 -22.58 -6.35
C THR A 87 -6.62 -21.57 -6.87
N ALA A 88 -6.05 -21.85 -8.04
CA ALA A 88 -5.08 -20.95 -8.67
C ALA A 88 -5.72 -19.61 -9.05
N ALA A 89 -5.01 -18.52 -8.81
CA ALA A 89 -5.51 -17.17 -9.04
C ALA A 89 -4.39 -16.15 -9.29
N ASN A 90 -4.74 -15.08 -10.01
CA ASN A 90 -3.95 -13.84 -10.05
C ASN A 90 -4.71 -12.79 -9.26
N LEU A 91 -4.17 -12.35 -8.14
CA LEU A 91 -4.81 -11.42 -7.21
C LEU A 91 -4.08 -10.08 -7.23
N THR A 92 -4.83 -9.00 -7.37
CA THR A 92 -4.30 -7.63 -7.23
C THR A 92 -4.46 -7.20 -5.79
N GLY A 93 -3.36 -6.78 -5.15
CA GLY A 93 -3.35 -6.21 -3.81
C GLY A 93 -3.33 -4.67 -3.84
N THR A 94 -3.07 -4.09 -2.67
CA THR A 94 -2.98 -2.63 -2.48
C THR A 94 -1.62 -2.08 -2.93
N TYR A 95 -0.55 -2.85 -2.71
CA TYR A 95 0.83 -2.43 -2.95
C TYR A 95 1.49 -3.26 -4.06
N GLY A 96 0.88 -4.38 -4.46
CA GLY A 96 1.43 -5.25 -5.49
C GLY A 96 0.41 -6.27 -6.02
N SER A 97 0.92 -7.41 -6.49
CA SER A 97 0.09 -8.50 -7.04
C SER A 97 0.65 -9.86 -6.64
N LEU A 98 -0.24 -10.85 -6.51
CA LEU A 98 0.07 -12.23 -6.17
C LEU A 98 -0.34 -13.16 -7.30
N VAL A 99 0.58 -13.99 -7.77
CA VAL A 99 0.28 -15.17 -8.57
C VAL A 99 0.29 -16.38 -7.63
N LEU A 100 -0.87 -17.03 -7.48
CA LEU A 100 -1.05 -18.23 -6.66
C LEU A 100 -1.32 -19.43 -7.56
N ASN A 101 -0.52 -20.49 -7.43
CA ASN A 101 -0.62 -21.71 -8.22
C ASN A 101 -1.41 -22.79 -7.47
N ALA A 102 -1.93 -23.77 -8.21
CA ALA A 102 -2.75 -24.84 -7.64
C ALA A 102 -2.01 -25.76 -6.65
N ASN A 103 -0.67 -25.80 -6.73
CA ASN A 103 0.18 -26.53 -5.78
C ASN A 103 0.52 -25.71 -4.50
N GLY A 104 -0.16 -24.58 -4.30
CA GLY A 104 0.03 -23.66 -3.18
C GLY A 104 1.24 -22.73 -3.29
N THR A 105 2.14 -22.93 -4.26
CA THR A 105 3.24 -21.99 -4.47
C THR A 105 2.72 -20.64 -4.93
N TYR A 106 3.31 -19.56 -4.41
CA TYR A 106 2.97 -18.21 -4.81
C TYR A 106 4.21 -17.36 -5.11
N THR A 107 4.00 -16.36 -5.96
CA THR A 107 4.92 -15.25 -6.18
C THR A 107 4.17 -13.95 -6.01
N TYR A 108 4.56 -13.17 -5.00
CA TYR A 108 4.11 -11.80 -4.82
C TYR A 108 5.13 -10.84 -5.45
N THR A 109 4.65 -9.83 -6.18
CA THR A 109 5.46 -8.76 -6.78
C THR A 109 4.96 -7.41 -6.31
N LEU A 110 5.83 -6.68 -5.59
CA LEU A 110 5.58 -5.31 -5.15
C LEU A 110 5.60 -4.35 -6.36
N ALA A 111 4.72 -3.36 -6.34
CA ALA A 111 4.71 -2.26 -7.30
C ALA A 111 5.28 -1.00 -6.62
N PRO A 112 6.61 -0.74 -6.68
CA PRO A 112 7.25 0.33 -5.90
C PRO A 112 6.93 1.75 -6.40
N LEU A 113 6.28 1.85 -7.57
CA LEU A 113 5.80 3.12 -8.12
C LEU A 113 4.29 3.29 -7.93
N ASP A 114 3.62 2.35 -7.29
CA ASP A 114 2.19 2.46 -7.00
C ASP A 114 1.95 3.65 -6.05
N PRO A 115 0.99 4.55 -6.34
CA PRO A 115 0.71 5.70 -5.49
C PRO A 115 0.36 5.34 -4.04
N GLN A 116 -0.25 4.18 -3.78
CA GLN A 116 -0.57 3.72 -2.43
C GLN A 116 0.69 3.26 -1.68
N PHE A 117 1.65 2.64 -2.38
CA PHE A 117 2.95 2.30 -1.79
C PHE A 117 3.77 3.57 -1.52
N VAL A 118 3.85 4.48 -2.49
CA VAL A 118 4.53 5.78 -2.33
C VAL A 118 3.91 6.63 -1.22
N ALA A 119 2.61 6.47 -0.96
CA ALA A 119 1.93 7.16 0.14
C ALA A 119 2.16 6.53 1.51
N LEU A 120 2.76 5.33 1.61
CA LEU A 120 3.24 4.83 2.91
C LEU A 120 4.40 5.73 3.34
N PRO A 121 4.39 6.30 4.56
CA PRO A 121 5.51 7.11 5.01
C PRO A 121 6.80 6.28 5.06
N GLY A 122 7.93 6.92 4.73
CA GLY A 122 9.25 6.30 4.80
C GLY A 122 9.50 5.58 6.13
N GLY A 123 10.05 4.37 6.04
CA GLY A 123 10.28 3.49 7.17
C GLY A 123 9.04 2.82 7.79
N SER A 124 7.83 3.11 7.30
CA SER A 124 6.59 2.50 7.78
C SER A 124 6.30 1.16 7.12
N THR A 125 5.50 0.33 7.81
CA THR A 125 5.06 -0.98 7.29
C THR A 125 3.57 -0.98 6.96
N GLY A 126 3.23 -1.40 5.75
CA GLY A 126 1.89 -1.80 5.32
C GLY A 126 1.69 -3.32 5.42
N SER A 127 0.45 -3.76 5.18
CA SER A 127 0.06 -5.17 5.17
C SER A 127 -0.83 -5.47 3.98
N GLU A 128 -0.62 -6.63 3.36
CA GLU A 128 -1.53 -7.22 2.36
C GLU A 128 -2.03 -8.56 2.84
N VAL A 129 -3.32 -8.81 2.63
CA VAL A 129 -3.99 -10.04 3.03
C VAL A 129 -4.70 -10.62 1.80
N PHE A 130 -4.34 -11.84 1.42
CA PHE A 130 -4.96 -12.57 0.32
C PHE A 130 -5.66 -13.81 0.88
N THR A 131 -6.95 -14.00 0.56
CA THR A 131 -7.67 -15.23 0.90
C THR A 131 -7.43 -16.28 -0.17
N TYR A 132 -7.19 -17.53 0.26
CA TYR A 132 -7.10 -18.68 -0.63
C TYR A 132 -8.07 -19.80 -0.20
N THR A 133 -8.29 -20.74 -1.10
CA THR A 133 -9.24 -21.85 -0.93
C THR A 133 -8.57 -23.17 -1.32
N LEU A 134 -8.63 -24.14 -0.43
CA LEU A 134 -8.40 -25.56 -0.70
C LEU A 134 -9.71 -26.22 -1.11
N THR A 135 -9.64 -27.13 -2.07
CA THR A 135 -10.75 -27.99 -2.49
C THR A 135 -10.23 -29.40 -2.68
N ASP A 136 -10.83 -30.38 -2.01
CA ASP A 136 -10.51 -31.80 -2.16
C ASP A 136 -11.22 -32.45 -3.36
N ALA A 137 -11.16 -33.78 -3.46
CA ALA A 137 -11.60 -34.47 -4.68
C ALA A 137 -13.12 -34.60 -4.78
N ASP A 138 -13.84 -34.62 -3.65
CA ASP A 138 -15.30 -34.62 -3.64
C ASP A 138 -15.90 -33.20 -3.58
N GLY A 139 -15.09 -32.19 -3.26
CA GLY A 139 -15.42 -30.78 -3.43
C GLY A 139 -15.67 -30.04 -2.13
N ASP A 140 -15.33 -30.62 -0.99
CA ASP A 140 -15.26 -29.89 0.27
C ASP A 140 -14.18 -28.82 0.23
N VAL A 141 -14.48 -27.70 0.88
CA VAL A 141 -13.67 -26.48 0.79
C VAL A 141 -13.23 -25.99 2.16
N SER A 142 -12.01 -25.45 2.19
CA SER A 142 -11.44 -24.80 3.36
C SER A 142 -10.75 -23.50 2.93
N THR A 143 -10.88 -22.43 3.71
CA THR A 143 -10.31 -21.12 3.37
C THR A 143 -9.40 -20.60 4.47
N ALA A 144 -8.30 -19.99 4.10
CA ALA A 144 -7.39 -19.29 5.00
C ALA A 144 -6.80 -18.05 4.29
N THR A 145 -5.96 -17.30 5.01
CA THR A 145 -5.33 -16.09 4.46
C THR A 145 -3.81 -16.16 4.46
N LEU A 146 -3.20 -15.62 3.41
CA LEU A 146 -1.79 -15.27 3.35
C LEU A 146 -1.63 -13.78 3.70
N THR A 147 -0.90 -13.49 4.77
CA THR A 147 -0.56 -12.11 5.16
C THR A 147 0.90 -11.79 4.83
N LEU A 148 1.11 -10.70 4.09
CA LEU A 148 2.42 -10.21 3.66
C LEU A 148 2.71 -8.85 4.28
N ALA A 149 3.92 -8.70 4.83
CA ALA A 149 4.42 -7.42 5.32
C ALA A 149 5.09 -6.64 4.20
N ILE A 150 4.73 -5.37 4.07
CA ILE A 150 5.23 -4.44 3.05
C ILE A 150 5.91 -3.28 3.77
N LYS A 151 7.09 -2.85 3.33
CA LYS A 151 7.82 -1.73 3.92
C LYS A 151 8.20 -0.75 2.82
N ASN A 152 7.88 0.51 3.04
CA ASN A 152 8.51 1.62 2.33
C ASN A 152 9.80 1.95 3.08
N ASP A 153 10.94 1.91 2.40
CA ASP A 153 12.22 2.26 3.00
C ASP A 153 12.28 3.76 3.34
N ASP A 154 13.19 4.16 4.24
CA ASP A 154 13.33 5.58 4.63
C ASP A 154 14.30 6.26 3.67
N ASP A 155 13.79 7.17 2.85
CA ASP A 155 14.54 7.92 1.86
C ASP A 155 14.92 9.32 2.38
N GLY A 156 16.20 9.67 2.21
CA GLY A 156 16.70 10.97 2.63
C GLY A 156 16.09 12.14 1.86
N VAL A 157 16.06 13.31 2.51
CA VAL A 157 15.65 14.58 1.87
C VAL A 157 16.87 15.38 1.38
N THR A 158 16.72 16.07 0.25
CA THR A 158 17.75 16.98 -0.27
C THR A 158 17.16 18.30 -0.73
N ILE A 159 17.94 19.37 -0.53
CA ILE A 159 17.72 20.67 -1.15
C ILE A 159 18.97 20.98 -1.97
N THR A 160 18.80 21.29 -3.25
CA THR A 160 19.89 21.62 -4.17
C THR A 160 19.57 22.89 -4.96
N ASN A 161 20.54 23.36 -5.75
CA ASN A 161 20.47 24.63 -6.48
C ASN A 161 20.39 25.86 -5.56
N LEU A 162 21.14 25.83 -4.46
CA LEU A 162 21.39 26.99 -3.60
C LEU A 162 22.89 27.25 -3.52
N THR A 163 23.26 28.53 -3.57
CA THR A 163 24.64 29.02 -3.54
C THR A 163 24.97 29.48 -2.13
N PRO A 164 26.00 28.92 -1.47
CA PRO A 164 26.38 29.33 -0.12
C PRO A 164 26.68 30.83 -0.05
N LYS A 165 26.38 31.46 1.10
CA LYS A 165 26.66 32.89 1.35
C LYS A 165 28.13 33.26 1.07
N GLY A 166 29.07 32.37 1.41
CA GLY A 166 30.50 32.60 1.20
C GLY A 166 30.93 32.66 -0.27
N GLU A 167 30.05 32.22 -1.18
CA GLU A 167 30.29 32.13 -2.62
C GLU A 167 29.48 33.16 -3.42
N GLY A 168 28.80 34.10 -2.74
CA GLY A 168 28.04 35.20 -3.36
C GLY A 168 26.53 35.10 -3.15
N GLY A 169 26.01 33.97 -2.68
CA GLY A 169 24.57 33.76 -2.48
C GLY A 169 23.78 33.62 -3.80
N ASP A 170 22.47 33.36 -3.67
CA ASP A 170 21.60 33.04 -4.82
C ASP A 170 21.11 34.26 -5.62
N ALA A 171 21.21 35.46 -5.05
CA ALA A 171 20.73 36.67 -5.69
C ALA A 171 21.63 37.86 -5.36
N ILE A 172 21.87 38.69 -6.38
CA ILE A 172 22.56 39.97 -6.25
C ILE A 172 21.59 41.05 -6.68
N VAL A 173 21.34 42.01 -5.78
CA VAL A 173 20.59 43.24 -6.05
C VAL A 173 21.45 44.42 -5.61
N TYR A 174 21.32 45.53 -6.32
CA TYR A 174 22.08 46.74 -6.02
C TYR A 174 21.18 47.83 -5.44
N GLU A 175 21.64 48.47 -4.35
CA GLU A 175 20.84 49.49 -3.67
C GLU A 175 20.83 50.83 -4.40
N ASP A 176 21.78 51.07 -5.30
CA ASP A 176 21.81 52.25 -6.17
C ASP A 176 20.68 52.27 -7.20
N ASP A 177 20.03 51.13 -7.44
CA ASP A 177 18.82 50.99 -8.26
C ASP A 177 17.51 51.24 -7.48
N LEU A 178 17.57 51.54 -6.18
CA LEU A 178 16.34 51.76 -5.41
C LEU A 178 15.54 53.00 -5.86
N LEU A 179 14.22 52.89 -5.91
CA LEU A 179 13.30 53.97 -6.33
C LEU A 179 13.06 55.01 -5.22
N ALA A 180 12.82 56.28 -5.58
CA ALA A 180 12.65 57.39 -4.61
C ALA A 180 11.38 57.31 -3.72
N ASN A 181 10.42 56.47 -4.07
CA ASN A 181 9.04 56.50 -3.56
C ASN A 181 8.70 55.36 -2.58
N ARG A 182 9.69 54.87 -1.81
CA ARG A 182 9.51 53.76 -0.86
C ARG A 182 8.97 54.19 0.51
N GLY A 183 8.96 55.49 0.83
CA GLY A 183 8.45 56.01 2.09
C GLY A 183 8.92 57.43 2.40
N LEU A 184 8.40 58.01 3.49
CA LEU A 184 8.89 59.29 4.02
C LEU A 184 10.33 59.12 4.52
N ASN A 185 11.23 60.01 4.07
CA ASN A 185 12.67 59.99 4.35
C ASN A 185 13.48 58.87 3.67
N GLU A 186 12.92 58.19 2.65
CA GLU A 186 13.67 57.27 1.82
C GLU A 186 14.28 58.01 0.62
N SER A 187 15.56 57.79 0.34
CA SER A 187 16.23 58.34 -0.85
C SER A 187 16.20 57.35 -2.01
N ALA A 188 16.24 57.86 -3.25
CA ALA A 188 16.57 57.05 -4.40
C ALA A 188 18.01 56.57 -4.30
N GLY A 189 18.30 55.39 -4.83
CA GLY A 189 19.67 54.98 -5.08
C GLY A 189 20.36 55.90 -6.09
N SER A 190 21.69 55.85 -6.13
CA SER A 190 22.49 56.79 -6.92
C SER A 190 22.51 56.54 -8.43
N ASP A 191 22.12 55.35 -8.91
CA ASP A 191 22.06 55.10 -10.35
C ASP A 191 20.87 55.83 -10.98
N THR A 192 21.08 56.42 -12.14
CA THR A 192 20.05 57.16 -12.87
C THR A 192 19.25 56.29 -13.84
N SER A 193 19.78 55.15 -14.30
CA SER A 193 19.11 54.23 -15.24
C SER A 193 18.09 53.32 -14.57
N LYS A 194 18.34 52.90 -13.33
CA LYS A 194 17.50 52.00 -12.52
C LYS A 194 17.29 50.64 -13.18
N ASP A 195 18.03 49.64 -12.70
CA ASP A 195 17.77 48.25 -13.00
C ASP A 195 16.76 47.62 -12.02
N SER A 196 16.33 46.38 -12.31
CA SER A 196 15.40 45.65 -11.46
C SER A 196 16.08 45.23 -10.15
N THR A 197 15.49 45.64 -9.02
CA THR A 197 15.86 45.11 -7.68
C THR A 197 15.11 43.82 -7.34
N THR A 198 14.51 43.16 -8.34
CA THR A 198 13.84 41.86 -8.20
C THR A 198 14.62 40.83 -8.98
N VAL A 199 15.06 39.79 -8.29
CA VAL A 199 15.73 38.62 -8.87
C VAL A 199 14.82 37.40 -8.64
N THR A 200 14.64 36.61 -9.69
CA THR A 200 13.96 35.32 -9.61
C THR A 200 15.00 34.20 -9.53
N GLY A 201 14.63 33.12 -8.86
CA GLY A 201 15.45 31.93 -8.73
C GLY A 201 14.59 30.74 -8.37
N SER A 202 15.16 29.55 -8.46
CA SER A 202 14.52 28.30 -8.09
C SER A 202 15.48 27.48 -7.23
N LEU A 203 14.90 26.61 -6.41
CA LEU A 203 15.64 25.58 -5.68
C LEU A 203 14.94 24.25 -5.92
N ASN A 204 15.70 23.17 -5.88
CA ASN A 204 15.15 21.82 -6.05
C ASN A 204 15.03 21.14 -4.70
N ILE A 205 13.88 20.51 -4.46
CA ILE A 205 13.63 19.70 -3.26
C ILE A 205 13.40 18.26 -3.73
N SER A 206 14.05 17.31 -3.08
CA SER A 206 13.72 15.89 -3.19
C SER A 206 13.38 15.37 -1.80
N ALA A 207 12.21 14.75 -1.68
CA ALA A 207 11.74 14.04 -0.51
C ALA A 207 10.88 12.87 -1.02
N PRO A 208 11.49 11.72 -1.36
CA PRO A 208 10.77 10.59 -1.95
C PRO A 208 9.60 10.09 -1.09
N ASP A 209 9.75 10.19 0.24
CA ASP A 209 8.72 9.83 1.24
C ASP A 209 7.64 10.91 1.45
N GLY A 210 7.69 11.99 0.68
CA GLY A 210 6.81 13.14 0.80
C GLY A 210 7.37 14.27 1.68
N VAL A 211 6.86 15.48 1.44
CA VAL A 211 7.27 16.69 2.18
C VAL A 211 6.27 16.95 3.31
N GLN A 212 6.66 16.73 4.56
CA GLN A 212 5.76 16.98 5.70
C GLN A 212 5.59 18.48 5.99
N THR A 213 6.70 19.23 5.98
CA THR A 213 6.72 20.68 6.17
C THR A 213 7.77 21.32 5.27
N LEU A 214 7.50 22.54 4.83
CA LEU A 214 8.46 23.37 4.10
C LEU A 214 8.27 24.81 4.57
N SER A 215 9.34 25.47 4.98
CA SER A 215 9.30 26.88 5.34
C SER A 215 10.48 27.66 4.79
N VAL A 216 10.24 28.92 4.45
CA VAL A 216 11.28 29.84 3.97
C VAL A 216 11.15 31.14 4.74
N GLY A 217 12.21 31.56 5.44
CA GLY A 217 12.21 32.79 6.23
C GLY A 217 11.13 32.84 7.33
N GLY A 218 10.67 31.69 7.82
CA GLY A 218 9.58 31.59 8.81
C GLY A 218 8.16 31.55 8.22
N ILE A 219 8.01 31.64 6.90
CA ILE A 219 6.74 31.46 6.20
C ILE A 219 6.56 29.96 5.93
N SER A 220 5.46 29.37 6.45
CA SER A 220 5.07 28.01 6.10
C SER A 220 4.54 27.97 4.68
N LEU A 221 5.09 27.06 3.87
CA LEU A 221 4.69 26.77 2.49
C LEU A 221 4.04 25.40 2.36
N VAL A 222 4.47 24.45 3.19
CA VAL A 222 3.83 23.15 3.38
C VAL A 222 3.67 22.90 4.86
N SER A 223 2.50 22.43 5.28
CA SER A 223 2.19 22.00 6.64
C SER A 223 1.29 20.78 6.57
N GLY A 224 1.61 19.73 7.33
CA GLY A 224 0.79 18.53 7.31
C GLY A 224 0.83 17.75 5.98
N GLY A 225 1.82 18.00 5.11
CA GLY A 225 1.89 17.41 3.77
C GLY A 225 1.10 18.18 2.71
N GLU A 226 0.38 19.22 3.11
CA GLU A 226 -0.43 20.05 2.22
C GLU A 226 0.20 21.43 2.00
N SER A 227 0.04 21.95 0.79
CA SER A 227 0.45 23.32 0.47
C SER A 227 -0.37 24.32 1.30
N THR A 228 0.30 25.21 2.01
CA THR A 228 -0.33 26.29 2.78
C THR A 228 -0.51 27.57 1.97
N ALA A 229 -0.13 27.57 0.69
CA ALA A 229 -0.30 28.71 -0.20
C ALA A 229 -1.73 28.75 -0.76
N GLU A 230 -2.55 29.71 -0.31
CA GLU A 230 -3.79 30.07 -1.02
C GLU A 230 -3.42 30.73 -2.36
N HIS A 231 -3.66 30.04 -3.48
CA HIS A 231 -3.69 30.67 -4.79
C HIS A 231 -4.92 31.60 -4.87
N ARG A 232 -4.72 32.91 -4.74
CA ARG A 232 -5.76 33.91 -4.99
C ARG A 232 -5.75 34.29 -6.47
N ASP A 233 -6.50 33.55 -7.27
CA ASP A 233 -6.93 34.01 -8.59
C ASP A 233 -7.79 35.27 -8.44
N SER A 234 -7.27 36.41 -8.87
CA SER A 234 -8.08 37.61 -9.11
C SER A 234 -8.31 37.75 -10.62
N VAL A 235 -9.42 37.16 -11.08
CA VAL A 235 -10.24 37.52 -12.24
C VAL A 235 -9.61 37.47 -13.65
N GLY A 236 -10.14 36.56 -14.50
CA GLY A 236 -10.10 36.70 -15.96
C GLY A 236 -10.22 35.38 -16.73
N GLN A 237 -11.33 35.19 -17.45
CA GLN A 237 -11.70 34.01 -18.25
C GLN A 237 -10.60 33.45 -19.20
N HIS A 238 -10.14 32.21 -18.99
CA HIS A 238 -9.90 31.18 -20.02
C HIS A 238 -9.56 29.82 -19.34
N PRO A 239 -10.05 28.66 -19.82
CA PRO A 239 -9.87 27.40 -19.11
C PRO A 239 -8.58 26.72 -19.58
N ASP A 240 -7.52 26.82 -18.79
CA ASP A 240 -6.49 25.78 -18.73
C ASP A 240 -6.09 25.59 -17.27
N HIS A 241 -6.62 24.52 -16.69
CA HIS A 241 -6.51 24.19 -15.28
C HIS A 241 -5.14 23.60 -14.95
N HIS A 242 -4.18 24.41 -14.52
CA HIS A 242 -3.04 23.90 -13.75
C HIS A 242 -3.41 23.88 -12.24
N ARG A 243 -4.13 22.83 -11.85
CA ARG A 243 -4.26 22.48 -10.42
C ARG A 243 -2.89 22.06 -9.91
N LEU A 244 -2.39 22.71 -8.86
CA LEU A 244 -1.32 22.17 -8.02
C LEU A 244 -1.87 20.92 -7.30
N ARG A 245 -1.66 19.74 -7.90
CA ARG A 245 -1.66 18.48 -7.17
C ARG A 245 -0.21 18.19 -6.81
N CYS A 246 0.15 18.33 -5.54
CA CYS A 246 1.41 17.79 -5.04
C CYS A 246 1.29 16.26 -5.11
N GLY A 247 1.94 15.69 -6.11
CA GLY A 247 1.83 14.30 -6.56
C GLY A 247 2.67 14.06 -7.81
N ASP A 248 2.90 15.11 -8.62
CA ASP A 248 3.83 15.08 -9.74
C ASP A 248 5.17 15.73 -9.37
N ARG A 249 6.26 15.00 -9.63
CA ARG A 249 7.65 15.22 -9.18
C ARG A 249 8.33 16.52 -9.62
N VAL A 250 7.67 17.50 -10.23
CA VAL A 250 8.30 18.78 -10.58
C VAL A 250 7.24 19.88 -10.59
N GLY A 251 7.26 20.75 -9.58
CA GLY A 251 6.47 21.98 -9.54
C GLY A 251 7.39 23.17 -9.30
N GLU A 252 7.41 24.12 -10.23
CA GLU A 252 8.18 25.34 -10.08
C GLU A 252 7.48 26.26 -9.06
N LEU A 253 8.02 26.33 -7.84
CA LEU A 253 7.47 27.19 -6.80
C LEU A 253 8.04 28.60 -6.95
N GLN A 254 7.24 29.53 -7.49
CA GLN A 254 7.59 30.94 -7.55
C GLN A 254 7.42 31.57 -6.17
N LEU A 255 8.54 31.77 -5.45
CA LEU A 255 8.55 32.34 -4.11
C LEU A 255 9.21 33.73 -4.14
N GLN A 256 8.44 34.78 -3.85
CA GLN A 256 8.97 36.15 -3.83
C GLN A 256 9.41 36.52 -2.40
N LEU A 257 10.72 36.43 -2.13
CA LEU A 257 11.30 36.91 -0.88
C LEU A 257 11.71 38.38 -1.01
N ALA A 258 11.15 39.27 -0.18
CA ALA A 258 11.56 40.67 -0.14
C ALA A 258 12.62 40.92 0.95
N GLY A 259 13.73 41.56 0.57
CA GLY A 259 14.80 41.97 1.49
C GLY A 259 14.36 43.04 2.49
N GLN A 260 14.54 42.75 3.78
CA GLN A 260 14.44 43.59 4.99
C GLN A 260 13.52 44.83 4.99
N ARG A 261 12.33 44.65 5.61
CA ARG A 261 11.76 45.42 6.76
C ARG A 261 10.24 45.29 6.87
N SER A 262 9.60 44.54 5.97
CA SER A 262 8.20 44.20 6.16
C SER A 262 7.89 42.91 5.41
N ALA A 263 7.76 41.79 6.14
CA ALA A 263 6.89 40.71 5.69
C ALA A 263 5.46 41.30 5.65
N ARG A 264 5.11 42.00 4.57
CA ARG A 264 3.72 42.39 4.36
C ARG A 264 3.01 41.18 3.82
N GLN A 265 2.25 40.53 4.69
CA GLN A 265 1.08 39.78 4.26
C GLN A 265 0.28 40.70 3.32
N CYS A 266 0.04 40.27 2.07
CA CYS A 266 -0.78 41.01 1.12
C CYS A 266 -2.17 41.26 1.73
N ARG A 267 -2.36 42.44 2.34
CA ARG A 267 -3.62 42.87 2.93
C ARG A 267 -4.53 43.34 1.80
N ARG A 268 -5.74 42.75 1.73
CA ARG A 268 -6.89 43.24 0.95
C ARG A 268 -6.95 44.78 1.02
N GLN A 269 -6.83 45.44 -0.13
CA GLN A 269 -7.49 46.74 -0.28
C GLN A 269 -8.97 46.46 -0.54
N GLN A 270 -9.82 46.71 0.46
CA GLN A 270 -11.23 46.96 0.21
C GLN A 270 -11.32 48.36 -0.40
N GLN A 271 -11.87 48.47 -1.61
CA GLN A 271 -12.47 49.72 -2.09
C GLN A 271 -13.99 49.64 -1.96
N PRO A 272 -14.66 50.78 -1.73
CA PRO A 272 -15.99 50.85 -1.14
C PRO A 272 -17.11 50.66 -2.16
N VAL A 273 -18.23 50.18 -1.63
CA VAL A 273 -19.59 49.91 -2.18
C VAL A 273 -19.83 50.26 -3.65
#